data_AF-A0A832WM28-F1
#
_entry.id   AF-A0A832WM28-F1
#
_cell.length_a   1.000
_cell.length_b   1.000
_cell.length_c   1.000
_cell.angle_alpha   90.00
_cell.angle_beta   90.00
_cell.angle_gamma   90.00
#
_symmetry.space_group_name_H-M   'P 1'
#
loop_
_entity.id
_entity.type
_entity.pdbx_description
1 polymer ?
#
loop_
_entity_poly.entity_id
_entity_poly.type
_entity_poly.pdbx_seq_one_letter_code
_entity_poly.pdbx_strand_id
1 'polypeptide(L)'
;MAIWQLAADVIVQNKFKLPSFYDVVISFSAIVKSGLIFTDIFTSLINFSIGIAGAFVIGIPLGIAMGWFKKVNRAADPIIEILRPIPPIAWIPFAIIWFGLTHQAAGFVVFAGMVFPIIINTYTGFKNVPKVYV
;
A
#
# COMPACT_ATOMS: atom_id res chain seq x y z
N MET A 1 8.79 22.08 19.61
CA MET A 1 7.39 22.13 20.08
C MET A 1 6.96 23.52 20.52
N ALA A 2 7.63 24.18 21.49
CA ALA A 2 7.24 25.54 21.92
C ALA A 2 7.30 26.60 20.79
N ILE A 3 8.34 26.57 19.95
CA ILE A 3 8.48 27.44 18.77
C ILE A 3 7.34 27.20 17.76
N TRP A 4 6.90 25.95 17.60
CA TRP A 4 5.79 25.58 16.71
C TRP A 4 4.45 26.07 17.24
N GLN A 5 4.21 25.90 18.55
CA GLN A 5 3.01 26.40 19.22
C GLN A 5 2.90 27.93 19.06
N LEU A 6 3.99 28.65 19.31
CA LEU A 6 4.02 30.11 19.15
C LEU A 6 3.82 30.53 17.69
N ALA A 7 4.44 29.85 16.73
CA ALA A 7 4.23 30.14 15.31
C ALA A 7 2.78 29.86 14.85
N ALA A 8 2.18 28.77 15.35
CA ALA A 8 0.78 28.43 15.07
C ALA A 8 -0.19 29.49 15.61
N ASP A 9 -0.02 29.82 16.88
CA ASP A 9 -0.98 30.64 17.63
C ASP A 9 -0.82 32.13 17.34
N VAL A 10 0.40 32.60 17.06
CA VAL A 10 0.69 34.04 16.90
C VAL A 10 0.83 34.44 15.43
N ILE A 11 1.50 33.64 14.61
CA ILE A 11 1.87 34.03 13.24
C ILE A 11 0.82 33.56 12.22
N VAL A 12 0.41 32.28 12.28
CA VAL A 12 -0.48 31.70 11.26
C VAL A 12 -1.95 31.95 11.59
N GLN A 13 -2.33 31.83 12.87
CA GLN A 13 -3.69 32.03 13.41
C GLN A 13 -4.83 31.25 12.71
N ASN A 14 -4.48 30.36 11.79
CA ASN A 14 -5.42 29.58 11.00
C ASN A 14 -5.19 28.09 11.27
N LYS A 15 -6.06 27.52 12.10
CA LYS A 15 -6.01 26.11 12.53
C LYS A 15 -6.09 25.11 11.38
N PHE A 16 -6.69 25.50 10.25
CA PHE A 16 -6.77 24.64 9.07
C PHE A 16 -5.43 24.53 8.33
N LYS A 17 -4.61 25.59 8.37
CA LYS A 17 -3.28 25.60 7.74
C LYS A 17 -2.20 25.06 8.66
N LEU A 18 -2.25 25.41 9.94
CA LEU A 18 -1.25 24.98 10.92
C LEU A 18 -1.91 24.80 12.30
N PRO A 19 -2.34 23.57 12.64
CA PRO A 19 -2.83 23.29 13.99
C PRO A 19 -1.68 23.38 14.99
N SER A 20 -2.00 23.92 16.17
CA SER A 20 -1.06 23.98 17.27
C SER A 20 -0.83 22.58 17.86
N PHE A 21 0.29 22.36 18.56
CA PHE A 21 0.59 21.07 19.18
C PHE A 21 -0.53 20.67 20.17
N TYR A 22 -1.05 21.65 20.91
CA TYR A 22 -2.16 21.44 21.83
C TYR A 22 -3.44 20.98 21.13
N ASP A 23 -3.80 21.58 19.98
CA ASP A 23 -4.97 21.17 19.19
C ASP A 23 -4.81 19.72 18.70
N VAL A 24 -3.59 19.31 18.32
CA VAL A 24 -3.28 17.93 17.90
C VAL A 24 -3.46 16.95 19.06
N VAL A 25 -2.96 17.28 20.26
CA VAL A 25 -3.09 16.41 21.45
C VAL A 25 -4.55 16.24 21.86
N ILE A 26 -5.35 17.32 21.86
CA ILE A 26 -6.79 17.23 22.15
C ILE A 26 -7.48 16.34 21.11
N SER A 27 -7.27 16.61 19.83
CA SER A 27 -7.90 15.88 18.73
C SER A 27 -7.54 14.39 18.79
N PHE A 28 -6.26 14.07 19.01
CA PHE A 28 -5.82 12.69 19.19
C PHE A 28 -6.51 12.02 20.38
N SER A 29 -6.56 12.69 21.54
CA SER A 29 -7.22 12.14 22.73
C SER A 29 -8.73 11.91 22.52
N ALA A 30 -9.37 12.78 21.72
CA ALA A 30 -10.78 12.63 21.39
C ALA A 30 -11.04 11.39 20.51
N ILE A 31 -10.19 11.16 19.50
CA ILE A 31 -10.30 9.98 18.61
C ILE A 31 -9.95 8.69 19.37
N VAL A 32 -8.98 8.73 20.30
CA VAL A 32 -8.68 7.58 21.17
C VAL A 32 -9.89 7.25 22.06
N LYS A 33 -10.48 8.25 22.72
CA LYS A 33 -11.62 8.05 23.62
C LYS A 33 -12.90 7.62 22.90
N SER A 34 -13.10 8.06 21.66
CA SER A 34 -14.26 7.66 20.86
C SER A 34 -14.17 6.21 20.37
N GLY A 35 -12.99 5.57 20.49
CA GLY A 35 -12.76 4.21 19.99
C GLY A 35 -12.65 4.12 18.47
N LEU A 36 -12.78 5.23 17.74
CA LEU A 36 -12.73 5.29 16.27
C LEU A 36 -11.42 4.72 15.73
N ILE A 37 -10.30 4.94 16.43
CA ILE A 37 -8.97 4.40 16.06
C ILE A 37 -9.03 2.89 15.83
N PHE A 38 -9.72 2.14 16.69
CA PHE A 38 -9.78 0.68 16.58
C PHE A 38 -10.55 0.26 15.32
N THR A 39 -11.67 0.93 15.03
CA THR A 39 -12.48 0.68 13.84
C THR A 39 -11.71 1.02 12.56
N ASP A 40 -10.98 2.15 12.55
CA ASP A 40 -10.20 2.59 11.40
C ASP A 40 -9.00 1.68 11.13
N ILE A 41 -8.32 1.22 12.19
CA ILE A 41 -7.25 0.22 12.08
C ILE A 41 -7.79 -1.09 11.52
N PHE A 42 -8.92 -1.58 12.05
CA PHE A 42 -9.50 -2.84 11.59
C PHE A 42 -9.93 -2.77 10.13
N THR A 43 -10.57 -1.66 9.74
CA THR A 43 -10.94 -1.39 8.34
C THR A 43 -9.72 -1.34 7.43
N SER A 44 -8.66 -0.65 7.86
CA SER A 44 -7.39 -0.58 7.12
C SER A 44 -6.76 -1.96 6.96
N LEU A 45 -6.81 -2.78 8.02
CA LEU A 45 -6.28 -4.14 8.00
C LEU A 45 -7.08 -5.07 7.07
N ILE A 46 -8.40 -4.95 7.02
CA ILE A 46 -9.23 -5.68 6.06
C ILE A 46 -8.83 -5.33 4.63
N ASN A 47 -8.76 -4.04 4.31
CA ASN A 47 -8.39 -3.57 2.97
C ASN A 47 -7.00 -4.08 2.58
N PHE A 48 -6.04 -3.99 3.50
CA PHE A 48 -4.69 -4.50 3.32
C PHE A 48 -4.68 -6.02 3.10
N SER A 49 -5.42 -6.78 3.90
CA SER A 49 -5.48 -8.24 3.84
C SER A 49 -6.04 -8.74 2.51
N ILE A 50 -7.10 -8.10 2.01
CA ILE A 50 -7.69 -8.43 0.70
C ILE A 50 -6.65 -8.24 -0.41
N GLY A 51 -6.00 -7.08 -0.43
CA GLY A 51 -5.02 -6.75 -1.47
C GLY A 51 -3.79 -7.64 -1.45
N ILE A 52 -3.21 -7.86 -0.26
CA ILE A 52 -2.00 -8.69 -0.13
C ILE A 52 -2.28 -10.16 -0.41
N ALA A 53 -3.46 -10.68 -0.03
CA ALA A 53 -3.85 -12.05 -0.35
C ALA A 53 -3.91 -12.26 -1.87
N GLY A 54 -4.55 -11.36 -2.61
CA GLY A 54 -4.55 -11.41 -4.08
C GLY A 54 -3.15 -11.29 -4.67
N ALA A 55 -2.30 -10.45 -4.08
CA ALA A 55 -0.95 -10.24 -4.57
C ALA A 55 -0.05 -11.45 -4.32
N PHE A 56 -0.26 -12.19 -3.22
CA PHE A 56 0.42 -13.47 -2.99
C PHE A 56 -0.07 -14.56 -3.94
N VAL A 57 -1.39 -14.69 -4.12
CA VAL A 57 -1.97 -15.71 -5.02
C VAL A 57 -1.47 -15.57 -6.45
N ILE A 58 -1.23 -14.34 -6.93
CA ILE A 58 -0.76 -14.09 -8.30
C ILE A 58 0.77 -13.94 -8.34
N GLY A 59 1.32 -13.10 -7.47
CA GLY A 59 2.70 -12.66 -7.54
C GLY A 59 3.71 -13.74 -7.15
N ILE A 60 3.39 -14.58 -6.17
CA ILE A 60 4.29 -15.68 -5.77
C ILE A 60 4.41 -16.71 -6.89
N PRO A 61 3.32 -17.32 -7.42
CA PRO A 61 3.44 -18.28 -8.51
C PRO A 61 4.14 -17.71 -9.75
N LEU A 62 3.82 -16.48 -10.13
CA LEU A 62 4.47 -15.84 -11.28
C LEU A 62 5.96 -15.58 -11.02
N GLY A 63 6.33 -15.07 -9.85
CA GLY A 63 7.72 -14.85 -9.47
C GLY A 63 8.54 -16.15 -9.46
N ILE A 64 7.97 -17.25 -8.94
CA ILE A 64 8.59 -18.59 -8.99
C ILE A 64 8.77 -19.03 -10.44
N ALA A 65 7.71 -18.93 -11.25
CA ALA A 65 7.75 -19.35 -12.65
C ALA A 65 8.79 -18.55 -13.47
N MET A 66 8.90 -17.24 -13.24
CA MET A 66 9.94 -16.40 -13.83
C MET A 66 11.34 -16.81 -13.36
N GLY A 67 11.50 -17.20 -12.10
CA GLY A 67 12.78 -17.64 -11.54
C GLY A 67 13.29 -18.96 -12.13
N TRP A 68 12.40 -19.93 -12.32
CA TRP A 68 12.74 -21.24 -12.88
C TRP A 68 12.80 -21.26 -14.41
N PHE A 69 11.87 -20.60 -15.09
CA PHE A 69 11.73 -20.72 -16.54
C PHE A 69 12.14 -19.43 -17.26
N LYS A 70 13.30 -19.46 -17.92
CA LYS A 70 13.80 -18.33 -18.75
C LYS A 70 12.79 -17.82 -19.78
N LYS A 71 11.95 -18.72 -20.34
CA LYS A 71 10.91 -18.36 -21.31
C LYS A 71 9.81 -17.50 -20.67
N VAL A 72 9.36 -17.87 -19.46
CA VAL A 72 8.35 -17.11 -18.71
C VAL A 72 8.90 -15.75 -18.32
N ASN A 73 10.15 -15.70 -17.83
CA ASN A 73 10.82 -14.43 -17.53
C ASN A 73 10.85 -13.52 -18.75
N ARG A 74 11.32 -14.02 -19.91
CA ARG A 74 11.44 -13.20 -21.13
C ARG A 74 10.10 -12.67 -21.65
N ALA A 75 8.99 -13.35 -21.35
CA ALA A 75 7.65 -12.91 -21.74
C ALA A 75 7.02 -11.94 -20.73
N ALA A 76 7.15 -12.20 -19.43
CA ALA A 76 6.50 -11.42 -18.37
C ALA A 76 7.28 -10.14 -18.01
N ASP A 77 8.60 -10.16 -18.10
CA ASP A 77 9.48 -9.07 -17.67
C ASP A 77 9.15 -7.73 -18.37
N PRO A 78 8.98 -7.66 -19.70
CA PRO A 78 8.61 -6.40 -20.36
C PRO A 78 7.26 -5.83 -19.89
N ILE A 79 6.27 -6.69 -19.61
CA ILE A 79 4.95 -6.27 -19.12
C ILE A 79 5.09 -5.68 -17.72
N ILE A 80 5.86 -6.34 -16.85
CA ILE A 80 6.14 -5.87 -15.49
C ILE A 80 6.88 -4.54 -15.53
N GLU A 81 7.88 -4.39 -16.39
CA GLU A 81 8.65 -3.15 -16.51
C GLU A 81 7.81 -1.96 -16.97
N ILE A 82 6.83 -2.19 -17.84
CA ILE A 82 5.90 -1.15 -18.34
C ILE A 82 4.87 -0.76 -17.27
N LEU A 83 4.35 -1.73 -16.52
CA LEU A 83 3.28 -1.47 -15.54
C LEU A 83 3.82 -0.97 -14.19
N ARG A 84 5.04 -1.36 -13.80
CA ARG A 84 5.67 -1.02 -12.52
C ARG A 84 5.73 0.49 -12.20
N PRO A 85 6.01 1.40 -13.15
CA PRO A 85 6.08 2.84 -12.87
C PRO A 85 4.71 3.46 -12.59
N ILE A 86 3.60 2.77 -12.90
CA ILE A 86 2.25 3.30 -12.71
C ILE A 86 1.96 3.35 -11.20
N PRO A 87 1.73 4.53 -10.62
CA PRO A 87 1.44 4.65 -9.20
C PRO A 87 0.18 3.86 -8.82
N PRO A 88 0.13 3.18 -7.65
CA PRO A 88 -1.05 2.42 -7.24
C PRO A 88 -2.31 3.29 -7.18
N ILE A 89 -2.15 4.57 -6.82
CA ILE A 89 -3.25 5.55 -6.76
C ILE A 89 -3.93 5.79 -8.12
N ALA A 90 -3.22 5.58 -9.25
CA ALA A 90 -3.80 5.71 -10.59
C ALA A 90 -4.89 4.68 -10.87
N TRP A 91 -4.94 3.60 -10.07
CA TRP A 91 -5.94 2.52 -10.20
C TRP A 91 -7.25 2.80 -9.45
N ILE A 92 -7.32 3.86 -8.63
CA ILE A 92 -8.52 4.19 -7.85
C ILE A 92 -9.79 4.30 -8.70
N PRO A 93 -9.80 5.01 -9.85
CA PRO A 93 -11.02 5.15 -10.65
C PRO A 93 -11.56 3.79 -11.13
N PHE A 94 -10.66 2.90 -11.58
CA PHE A 94 -11.01 1.55 -12.01
C PHE A 94 -11.55 0.71 -10.85
N ALA A 95 -10.92 0.82 -9.67
CA ALA A 95 -11.37 0.14 -8.47
C ALA A 95 -12.80 0.54 -8.09
N ILE A 96 -13.12 1.84 -8.15
CA ILE A 96 -14.45 2.35 -7.83
C ILE A 96 -15.48 1.92 -8.89
N ILE A 97 -15.11 1.91 -10.17
CA ILE A 97 -16.02 1.49 -11.25
C ILE A 97 -16.36 -0.01 -11.12
N TRP A 98 -15.39 -0.85 -10.79
CA TRP A 98 -15.60 -2.30 -10.71
C TRP A 98 -16.22 -2.77 -9.39
N PHE A 99 -15.80 -2.17 -8.27
CA PHE A 99 -16.14 -2.65 -6.93
C PHE A 99 -16.95 -1.65 -6.09
N GLY A 100 -17.18 -0.43 -6.59
CA GLY A 100 -17.83 0.65 -5.84
C GLY A 100 -16.95 1.23 -4.72
N LEU A 101 -17.57 2.00 -3.81
CA LEU A 101 -16.92 2.50 -2.60
C LEU A 101 -16.95 1.43 -1.50
N THR A 102 -16.15 0.37 -1.69
CA THR A 102 -16.12 -0.82 -0.82
C THR A 102 -14.70 -1.19 -0.38
N HIS A 103 -14.58 -2.10 0.59
CA HIS A 103 -13.30 -2.66 1.03
C HIS A 103 -12.54 -3.35 -0.11
N GLN A 104 -13.27 -3.95 -1.07
CA GLN A 104 -12.73 -4.60 -2.24
C GLN A 104 -12.04 -3.60 -3.18
N ALA A 105 -12.61 -2.39 -3.34
CA ALA A 105 -11.96 -1.34 -4.12
C ALA A 105 -10.64 -0.89 -3.50
N ALA A 106 -10.63 -0.65 -2.18
CA ALA A 106 -9.39 -0.31 -1.46
C ALA A 106 -8.37 -1.46 -1.52
N GLY A 107 -8.81 -2.71 -1.35
CA GLY A 107 -7.99 -3.90 -1.48
C GLY A 107 -7.40 -4.07 -2.89
N PHE A 108 -8.14 -3.75 -3.95
CA PHE A 108 -7.63 -3.78 -5.31
C PHE A 108 -6.48 -2.77 -5.54
N VAL A 109 -6.57 -1.59 -4.93
CA VAL A 109 -5.48 -0.59 -5.00
C VAL A 109 -4.23 -1.08 -4.26
N VAL A 110 -4.40 -1.71 -3.10
CA VAL A 110 -3.29 -2.37 -2.37
C VAL A 110 -2.69 -3.48 -3.22
N PHE A 111 -3.53 -4.33 -3.84
CA PHE A 111 -3.09 -5.38 -4.76
C PHE A 111 -2.23 -4.81 -5.89
N ALA A 112 -2.70 -3.77 -6.59
CA ALA A 112 -1.99 -3.16 -7.69
C ALA A 112 -0.61 -2.61 -7.29
N GLY A 113 -0.50 -2.09 -6.06
CA GLY A 113 0.78 -1.63 -5.52
C GLY A 113 1.72 -2.73 -5.02
N MET A 114 1.17 -3.85 -4.56
CA MET A 114 1.97 -4.92 -3.95
C MET A 114 2.35 -6.04 -4.93
N VAL A 115 1.57 -6.26 -6.00
CA VAL A 115 1.78 -7.38 -6.92
C VAL A 115 3.16 -7.37 -7.56
N PHE A 116 3.65 -6.23 -8.05
CA PHE A 116 4.96 -6.16 -8.72
C PHE A 116 6.15 -6.29 -7.75
N PRO A 117 6.19 -5.59 -6.59
CA PRO A 117 7.21 -5.85 -5.58
C PRO A 117 7.26 -7.31 -5.14
N ILE A 118 6.10 -7.97 -4.95
CA ILE A 118 6.04 -9.39 -4.58
C ILE A 118 6.63 -10.26 -5.70
N ILE A 119 6.23 -10.07 -6.96
CA ILE A 119 6.80 -10.81 -8.10
C ILE A 119 8.32 -10.68 -8.12
N ILE A 120 8.85 -9.46 -8.01
CA ILE A 120 10.29 -9.19 -8.11
C ILE A 120 11.05 -9.80 -6.94
N ASN A 121 10.55 -9.68 -5.72
CA ASN A 121 11.17 -10.26 -4.53
C ASN A 121 11.17 -11.79 -4.60
N THR A 122 10.07 -12.41 -5.03
CA THR A 122 9.99 -13.85 -5.23
C THR A 122 10.92 -14.32 -6.35
N TYR A 123 10.91 -13.65 -7.51
CA TYR A 123 11.82 -13.93 -8.62
C TYR A 123 13.29 -13.89 -8.19
N THR A 124 13.69 -12.82 -7.50
CA THR A 124 15.07 -12.63 -7.05
C THR A 124 15.47 -13.68 -6.02
N GLY A 125 14.57 -14.02 -5.09
CA GLY A 125 14.79 -15.08 -4.12
C GLY A 125 15.05 -16.43 -4.78
N PHE A 126 14.22 -16.82 -5.74
CA PHE A 126 14.35 -18.12 -6.43
C PHE A 126 15.56 -18.19 -7.37
N LYS A 127 15.89 -17.10 -8.07
CA LYS A 127 17.05 -17.04 -8.97
C LYS A 127 18.38 -17.19 -8.23
N ASN A 128 18.44 -16.76 -6.96
CA ASN A 128 19.65 -16.80 -6.14
C ASN A 128 19.88 -18.16 -5.45
N VAL A 129 18.94 -19.10 -5.53
CA VAL A 129 19.12 -20.45 -4.97
C VAL A 129 20.14 -21.21 -5.84
N PRO A 130 21.22 -21.76 -5.27
CA PRO A 130 22.18 -22.57 -6.02
C PRO A 130 21.47 -23.75 -6.68
N LYS A 131 21.74 -23.99 -7.98
CA LYS A 131 21.16 -25.09 -8.77
C LYS A 131 21.49 -26.50 -8.25
N VAL A 132 22.29 -26.60 -7.20
CA VAL A 132 22.58 -27.87 -6.52
C VAL A 132 21.40 -28.30 -5.63
N TYR A 133 20.52 -27.38 -5.24
CA TYR A 133 19.38 -27.62 -4.36
C TYR A 133 18.02 -27.71 -5.08
N VAL A 134 18.00 -27.65 -6.42
CA VAL A 134 16.78 -27.67 -7.26
C VAL A 134 17.00 -28.63 -8.42
#